data_AF-A0AAV6WEZ0-F1
#
_entry.id   AF-A0AAV6WEZ0-F1
#
_cell.length_a   1.000
_cell.length_b   1.000
_cell.length_c   1.000
_cell.angle_alpha   90.00
_cell.angle_beta   90.00
_cell.angle_gamma   90.00
#
_symmetry.space_group_name_H-M   'P 1'
#
loop_
_entity.id
_entity.type
_entity.pdbx_description
1 polymer ?
#
loop_
_entity_poly.entity_id
_entity_poly.type
_entity_poly.pdbx_seq_one_letter_code
_entity_poly.pdbx_strand_id
1 'polypeptide(L)'
;MPEEICIFTKGTLIIKAPKKSPASLRMLVLVFAMVCGGYICLVCLKQTNIHTNTKLLNVEVHQNHCHNIDRSQTPFVHYPNPTSFGRDECACNPVRLFAILSMQRSGSGWFETLLNSHINVSSNGEIFSVKDRRSNVSSILSTLDRVYNLDLFTSASKNHCSAAVGFKWMLNQGLMEYHKDIVEYFNNRGVSVIFLFRRNLLRRMVSVLANSYDRYAKLLNGTHKSHVHSHEEADALSRYKPVINSTSLVMDLKLMEKMVLQALEYFSSTRHIVLYYEDLIRNRTKMVDVQEFLGLPEMELTSRQVKIHKGSLSEHIKNWDVVDKILRGTIYEGFLHTDYNN
;
A
#
# COMPACT_ATOMS: atom_id res chain seq x y z
N MET A 1 32.11 61.70 6.51
CA MET A 1 32.32 63.16 6.35
C MET A 1 33.07 63.68 7.56
N PRO A 2 33.88 64.72 7.41
CA PRO A 2 34.46 65.24 6.16
C PRO A 2 35.81 64.51 5.89
N GLU A 3 36.79 64.89 5.07
CA GLU A 3 36.92 65.89 3.98
C GLU A 3 37.47 65.18 2.72
N GLU A 4 37.38 65.81 1.54
CA GLU A 4 38.35 65.64 0.45
C GLU A 4 38.94 67.02 0.13
N ILE A 5 40.24 67.21 0.34
CA ILE A 5 40.95 68.41 -0.12
C ILE A 5 41.51 68.13 -1.51
N CYS A 6 40.82 68.61 -2.54
CA CYS A 6 41.23 68.45 -3.93
C CYS A 6 42.01 69.69 -4.41
N ILE A 7 43.35 69.63 -4.36
CA ILE A 7 44.22 70.66 -4.93
C ILE A 7 44.64 70.23 -6.34
N PHE A 8 44.25 71.03 -7.33
CA PHE A 8 44.61 70.81 -8.73
C PHE A 8 45.94 71.52 -9.04
N THR A 9 46.96 70.78 -9.48
CA THR A 9 48.17 71.38 -10.08
C THR A 9 48.72 70.48 -11.17
N LYS A 10 49.23 71.09 -12.25
CA LYS A 10 49.68 70.38 -13.47
C LYS A 10 50.79 69.35 -13.19
N GLY A 11 50.62 68.13 -13.68
CA GLY A 11 51.73 67.20 -13.95
C GLY A 11 51.52 65.76 -13.48
N THR A 12 51.32 64.86 -14.44
CA THR A 12 51.60 63.40 -14.34
C THR A 12 50.84 62.61 -13.27
N LEU A 13 49.72 62.01 -13.65
CA LEU A 13 48.93 61.11 -12.81
C LEU A 13 49.56 59.70 -12.71
N ILE A 14 50.41 59.45 -11.72
CA ILE A 14 50.92 58.10 -11.41
C ILE A 14 49.98 57.42 -10.39
N ILE A 15 49.06 56.59 -10.87
CA ILE A 15 48.22 55.75 -10.00
C ILE A 15 49.06 54.59 -9.45
N LYS A 16 49.54 54.72 -8.20
CA LYS A 16 50.03 53.56 -7.44
C LYS A 16 48.83 52.78 -6.92
N ALA A 17 48.71 51.51 -7.32
CA ALA A 17 47.72 50.60 -6.73
C ALA A 17 47.95 50.47 -5.21
N PRO A 18 46.89 50.53 -4.38
CA PRO A 18 47.05 50.37 -2.94
C PRO A 18 47.51 48.94 -2.62
N LYS A 19 48.63 48.80 -1.92
CA LYS A 19 49.07 47.52 -1.36
C LYS A 19 48.00 47.03 -0.37
N LYS A 20 47.15 46.10 -0.79
CA LYS A 20 46.24 45.37 0.12
C LYS A 20 47.09 44.73 1.21
N SER A 21 46.90 45.15 2.46
CA SER A 21 47.70 44.60 3.57
C SER A 21 47.37 43.11 3.77
N PRO A 22 48.36 42.24 4.07
CA PRO A 22 48.08 40.84 4.35
C PRO A 22 47.13 40.64 5.54
N ALA A 23 47.06 41.62 6.45
CA ALA A 23 46.19 41.61 7.61
C ALA A 23 44.70 41.70 7.25
N SER A 24 44.30 42.57 6.30
CA SER A 24 42.88 42.71 5.96
C SER A 24 42.32 41.47 5.25
N LEU A 25 43.13 40.80 4.43
CA LEU A 25 42.76 39.52 3.82
C LEU A 25 42.62 38.40 4.86
N ARG A 26 43.54 38.32 5.83
CA ARG A 26 43.47 37.34 6.93
C ARG A 26 42.24 37.56 7.82
N MET A 27 41.91 38.81 8.13
CA MET A 27 40.68 39.13 8.88
C MET A 27 39.41 38.76 8.10
N LEU A 28 39.37 39.00 6.79
CA LEU A 28 38.23 38.60 5.95
C LEU A 28 38.02 37.08 5.94
N VAL A 29 39.10 36.30 5.83
CA VAL A 29 39.06 34.83 5.88
C VAL A 29 38.59 34.32 7.24
N LEU A 30 39.05 34.93 8.35
CA LEU A 30 38.60 34.58 9.70
C LEU A 30 37.10 34.85 9.90
N VAL A 31 36.59 35.98 9.41
CA VAL A 31 35.16 36.29 9.46
C VAL A 31 34.34 35.28 8.64
N PHE A 32 34.79 34.94 7.42
CA PHE A 32 34.14 33.90 6.62
C PHE A 32 34.14 32.53 7.32
N ALA A 33 35.26 32.13 7.91
CA ALA A 33 35.36 30.86 8.64
C ALA A 33 34.40 30.80 9.84
N MET A 34 34.26 31.89 10.60
CA MET A 34 33.30 31.94 11.72
C MET A 34 31.84 31.92 11.24
N VAL A 35 31.50 32.63 10.16
CA VAL A 35 30.14 32.60 9.59
C VAL A 35 29.79 31.21 9.03
N CYS A 36 30.71 30.58 8.29
CA CYS A 36 30.51 29.22 7.79
C CYS A 36 30.43 28.19 8.94
N GLY A 37 31.30 28.28 9.95
CA GLY A 37 31.26 27.42 11.13
C GLY A 37 29.96 27.57 11.93
N GLY A 38 29.49 28.82 12.12
CA GLY A 38 28.21 29.11 12.75
C GLY A 38 27.03 28.56 11.95
N TYR A 39 27.03 28.71 10.62
CA TYR A 39 25.99 28.16 9.74
C TYR A 39 25.96 26.63 9.77
N ILE A 40 27.12 25.97 9.67
CA ILE A 40 27.24 24.50 9.77
C ILE A 40 26.73 24.04 11.14
N CYS A 41 27.15 24.69 12.22
CA CYS A 41 26.66 24.38 13.57
C CYS A 41 25.12 24.54 13.68
N LEU A 42 24.55 25.60 13.09
CA LEU A 42 23.10 25.83 13.08
C LEU A 42 22.33 24.76 12.27
N VAL A 43 22.90 24.31 11.15
CA VAL A 43 22.35 23.21 10.33
C VAL A 43 22.44 21.89 11.08
N CYS A 44 23.59 21.56 11.67
CA CYS A 44 23.76 20.37 12.51
C CYS A 44 22.79 20.39 13.70
N LEU A 45 22.67 21.50 14.42
CA LEU A 45 21.70 21.67 15.52
C LEU A 45 20.26 21.48 15.03
N LYS A 46 19.87 22.04 13.87
CA LYS A 46 18.55 21.75 13.28
C LYS A 46 18.38 20.27 12.95
N GLN A 47 19.38 19.62 12.39
CA GLN A 47 19.32 18.20 12.01
C GLN A 47 19.20 17.30 13.24
N THR A 48 19.96 17.57 14.30
CA THR A 48 19.84 16.89 15.60
C THR A 48 18.48 17.16 16.23
N ASN A 49 17.99 18.40 16.21
CA ASN A 49 16.71 18.78 16.82
C ASN A 49 15.50 18.17 16.06
N ILE A 50 15.60 18.02 14.73
CA ILE A 50 14.61 17.27 13.93
C ILE A 50 14.67 15.77 14.28
N HIS A 51 15.87 15.18 14.39
CA HIS A 51 16.02 13.77 14.77
C HIS A 51 15.59 13.50 16.22
N THR A 52 15.80 14.42 17.15
CA THR A 52 15.31 14.26 18.54
C THR A 52 13.81 14.48 18.62
N ASN A 53 13.23 15.48 17.95
CA ASN A 53 11.77 15.68 17.95
C ASN A 53 11.04 14.49 17.33
N THR A 54 11.49 13.94 16.19
CA THR A 54 10.85 12.73 15.62
C THR A 54 11.01 11.49 16.49
N LYS A 55 11.98 11.46 17.41
CA LYS A 55 12.19 10.37 18.38
C LYS A 55 11.47 10.59 19.71
N LEU A 56 11.17 11.84 20.10
CA LEU A 56 10.47 12.22 21.33
C LEU A 56 8.94 12.30 21.14
N LEU A 57 8.45 12.90 20.05
CA LEU A 57 7.02 12.99 19.74
C LEU A 57 6.37 11.60 19.54
N ASN A 58 7.14 10.60 19.13
CA ASN A 58 6.67 9.21 19.03
C ASN A 58 6.59 8.49 20.41
N VAL A 59 7.00 9.13 21.50
CA VAL A 59 7.06 8.55 22.86
C VAL A 59 6.29 9.43 23.87
N GLU A 60 5.44 10.36 23.41
CA GLU A 60 4.72 11.27 24.31
C GLU A 60 3.58 10.61 25.11
N VAL A 61 3.97 10.11 26.28
CA VAL A 61 3.28 10.20 27.59
C VAL A 61 1.99 9.39 27.79
N HIS A 62 1.20 9.04 26.76
CA HIS A 62 -0.03 8.23 26.97
C HIS A 62 0.22 6.72 27.23
N GLN A 63 1.40 6.19 26.91
CA GLN A 63 1.67 4.74 27.03
C GLN A 63 1.75 4.20 28.46
N ASN A 64 2.00 5.05 29.48
CA ASN A 64 2.30 4.58 30.84
C ASN A 64 1.09 4.02 31.63
N HIS A 65 -0.13 4.04 31.09
CA HIS A 65 -1.33 3.54 31.78
C HIS A 65 -1.97 2.31 31.15
N CYS A 66 -1.53 1.92 29.95
CA CYS A 66 -2.02 0.72 29.26
C CYS A 66 -1.09 -0.47 29.56
N HIS A 67 -1.61 -1.70 29.53
CA HIS A 67 -0.87 -2.90 29.96
C HIS A 67 0.54 -3.04 29.35
N ASN A 68 1.47 -3.63 30.12
CA ASN A 68 2.81 -4.01 29.66
C ASN A 68 2.74 -5.02 28.49
N ILE A 69 2.76 -4.50 27.27
CA ILE A 69 2.94 -5.29 26.05
C ILE A 69 4.41 -5.75 25.97
N ASP A 70 4.64 -6.97 25.49
CA ASP A 70 5.99 -7.46 25.19
C ASP A 70 6.72 -6.48 24.25
N ARG A 71 7.96 -6.13 24.61
CA ARG A 71 8.84 -5.25 23.83
C ARG A 71 9.07 -5.74 22.40
N SER A 72 8.94 -7.04 22.14
CA SER A 72 9.01 -7.58 20.76
C SER A 72 7.84 -7.12 19.87
N GLN A 73 6.69 -6.83 20.46
CA GLN A 73 5.45 -6.46 19.75
C GLN A 73 5.25 -4.95 19.62
N THR A 74 5.95 -4.14 20.41
CA THR A 74 5.84 -2.67 20.42
C THR A 74 5.92 -2.01 19.03
N PRO A 75 6.78 -2.45 18.08
CA PRO A 75 6.82 -1.84 16.74
C PRO A 75 5.56 -2.02 15.90
N PHE A 76 4.71 -3.00 16.23
CA PHE A 76 3.52 -3.41 15.46
C PHE A 76 2.20 -3.03 16.13
N VAL A 77 2.27 -2.36 17.29
CA VAL A 77 1.11 -1.98 18.10
C VAL A 77 1.04 -0.47 18.23
N HIS A 78 -0.13 0.07 17.89
CA HIS A 78 -0.37 1.50 17.84
C HIS A 78 -1.59 1.86 18.68
N TYR A 79 -1.66 3.12 19.12
CA TYR A 79 -2.81 3.69 19.79
C TYR A 79 -3.26 4.92 18.99
N PRO A 80 -4.05 4.73 17.89
CA PRO A 80 -4.47 5.81 17.02
C PRO A 80 -5.28 6.87 17.76
N ASN A 81 -4.94 8.15 17.58
CA ASN A 81 -5.67 9.28 18.11
C ASN A 81 -6.28 10.09 16.94
N PRO A 82 -7.51 9.77 16.48
CA PRO A 82 -8.17 10.48 15.39
C PRO A 82 -8.48 11.92 15.78
N THR A 83 -8.37 12.80 14.80
CA THR A 83 -8.72 14.22 14.93
C THR A 83 -10.22 14.48 14.70
N SER A 84 -10.92 13.54 14.07
CA SER A 84 -12.32 13.72 13.62
C SER A 84 -13.40 13.27 14.62
N PHE A 85 -13.05 12.52 15.67
CA PHE A 85 -13.96 12.08 16.73
C PHE A 85 -13.18 11.68 17.99
N GLY A 86 -13.80 11.77 19.18
CA GLY A 86 -13.24 11.23 20.42
C GLY A 86 -13.44 9.71 20.51
N ARG A 87 -12.47 9.00 21.07
CA ARG A 87 -12.49 7.53 21.25
C ARG A 87 -11.85 7.08 22.57
N ASP A 88 -12.07 7.84 23.63
CA ASP A 88 -11.42 7.65 24.93
C ASP A 88 -11.70 6.26 25.53
N GLU A 89 -12.86 5.67 25.23
CA GLU A 89 -13.22 4.29 25.55
C GLU A 89 -12.29 3.24 24.91
N CYS A 90 -11.59 3.62 23.85
CA CYS A 90 -10.60 2.80 23.15
C CYS A 90 -9.14 3.24 23.40
N ALA A 91 -8.87 4.19 24.31
CA ALA A 91 -7.54 4.78 24.49
C ALA A 91 -6.43 3.73 24.77
N CYS A 92 -6.75 2.69 25.54
CA CYS A 92 -5.85 1.56 25.81
C CYS A 92 -6.07 0.33 24.92
N ASN A 93 -6.85 0.41 23.84
CA ASN A 93 -7.03 -0.70 22.92
C ASN A 93 -5.91 -0.72 21.85
N PRO A 94 -5.01 -1.72 21.86
CA PRO A 94 -3.92 -1.82 20.89
C PRO A 94 -4.47 -2.07 19.48
N VAL A 95 -3.93 -1.37 18.49
CA VAL A 95 -4.31 -1.51 17.08
C VAL A 95 -3.10 -1.95 16.25
N ARG A 96 -3.26 -3.05 15.50
CA ARG A 96 -2.30 -3.51 14.48
C ARG A 96 -2.70 -2.99 13.11
N LEU A 97 -1.73 -2.51 12.34
CA LEU A 97 -1.95 -1.95 11.00
C LEU A 97 -1.71 -3.03 9.94
N PHE A 98 -2.55 -3.08 8.89
CA PHE A 98 -2.34 -4.00 7.77
C PHE A 98 -2.68 -3.42 6.39
N ALA A 99 -2.20 -4.10 5.35
CA ALA A 99 -2.55 -3.83 3.95
C ALA A 99 -2.68 -5.14 3.17
N ILE A 100 -3.81 -5.33 2.46
CA ILE A 100 -4.05 -6.49 1.61
C ILE A 100 -3.56 -6.16 0.19
N LEU A 101 -2.38 -6.63 -0.18
CA LEU A 101 -1.77 -6.37 -1.49
C LEU A 101 -2.18 -7.47 -2.48
N SER A 102 -2.79 -7.08 -3.59
CA SER A 102 -3.46 -8.04 -4.49
C SER A 102 -3.52 -7.57 -5.95
N MET A 103 -4.03 -8.42 -6.84
CA MET A 103 -4.37 -8.07 -8.22
C MET A 103 -5.88 -8.23 -8.42
N GLN A 104 -6.49 -7.48 -9.34
CA GLN A 104 -7.92 -7.59 -9.61
C GLN A 104 -8.32 -9.04 -9.91
N ARG A 105 -9.50 -9.44 -9.37
CA ARG A 105 -10.09 -10.79 -9.50
C ARG A 105 -9.30 -11.93 -8.82
N SER A 106 -8.40 -11.62 -7.89
CA SER A 106 -7.67 -12.61 -7.08
C SER A 106 -8.39 -13.05 -5.79
N GLY A 107 -9.72 -12.87 -5.70
CA GLY A 107 -10.51 -13.24 -4.51
C GLY A 107 -10.46 -12.25 -3.33
N SER A 108 -9.69 -11.17 -3.44
CA SER A 108 -9.45 -10.21 -2.34
C SER A 108 -10.67 -9.42 -1.87
N GLY A 109 -11.71 -9.27 -2.68
CA GLY A 109 -13.00 -8.75 -2.21
C GLY A 109 -13.79 -9.72 -1.31
N TRP A 110 -13.66 -11.04 -1.54
CA TRP A 110 -14.28 -12.06 -0.68
C TRP A 110 -13.51 -12.21 0.63
N PHE A 111 -12.17 -12.29 0.53
CA PHE A 111 -11.27 -12.32 1.69
C PHE A 111 -11.45 -11.11 2.61
N GLU A 112 -11.56 -9.89 2.05
CA GLU A 112 -11.87 -8.69 2.83
C GLU A 112 -13.22 -8.77 3.56
N THR A 113 -14.25 -9.36 2.95
CA THR A 113 -15.53 -9.56 3.66
C THR A 113 -15.46 -10.59 4.79
N LEU A 114 -14.61 -11.62 4.68
CA LEU A 114 -14.33 -12.54 5.79
C LEU A 114 -13.66 -11.80 6.95
N LEU A 115 -12.62 -11.01 6.66
CA LEU A 115 -11.94 -10.22 7.68
C LEU A 115 -12.88 -9.20 8.36
N ASN A 116 -13.72 -8.50 7.58
CA ASN A 116 -14.67 -7.53 8.12
C ASN A 116 -15.85 -8.14 8.92
N SER A 117 -16.06 -9.47 8.86
CA SER A 117 -17.00 -10.16 9.75
C SER A 117 -16.44 -10.37 11.17
N HIS A 118 -15.11 -10.31 11.34
CA HIS A 118 -14.51 -10.25 12.65
C HIS A 118 -14.88 -8.92 13.33
N ILE A 119 -15.29 -8.96 14.59
CA ILE A 119 -15.71 -7.75 15.32
C ILE A 119 -14.58 -6.71 15.39
N ASN A 120 -13.39 -7.10 15.84
CA ASN A 120 -12.26 -6.18 16.06
C ASN A 120 -11.49 -5.79 14.77
N VAL A 121 -12.05 -5.98 13.57
CA VAL A 121 -11.37 -5.68 12.28
C VAL A 121 -12.10 -4.62 11.47
N SER A 122 -11.34 -3.66 10.93
CA SER A 122 -11.81 -2.68 9.94
C SER A 122 -10.88 -2.63 8.72
N SER A 123 -11.30 -3.25 7.62
CA SER A 123 -10.68 -3.16 6.29
C SER A 123 -11.48 -2.20 5.40
N ASN A 124 -10.87 -1.08 5.04
CA ASN A 124 -11.52 0.10 4.45
C ASN A 124 -11.72 0.04 2.92
N GLY A 125 -11.70 -1.15 2.31
CA GLY A 125 -11.91 -1.31 0.87
C GLY A 125 -10.70 -0.86 0.02
N GLU A 126 -10.93 -0.59 -1.26
CA GLU A 126 -9.90 -0.11 -2.19
C GLU A 126 -9.70 1.40 -2.09
N ILE A 127 -9.12 1.88 -0.98
CA ILE A 127 -8.98 3.33 -0.74
C ILE A 127 -8.17 4.05 -1.84
N PHE A 128 -7.22 3.36 -2.48
CA PHE A 128 -6.39 3.86 -3.59
C PHE A 128 -6.97 3.60 -4.99
N SER A 129 -8.22 3.12 -5.10
CA SER A 129 -8.95 3.15 -6.38
C SER A 129 -9.17 4.59 -6.87
N VAL A 130 -9.38 5.53 -5.94
CA VAL A 130 -9.48 6.98 -6.16
C VAL A 130 -8.13 7.53 -6.64
N LYS A 131 -8.11 8.24 -7.78
CA LYS A 131 -6.88 8.74 -8.40
C LYS A 131 -6.12 9.74 -7.52
N ASP A 132 -6.82 10.71 -6.93
CA ASP A 132 -6.18 11.86 -6.25
C ASP A 132 -5.32 11.41 -5.06
N ARG A 133 -5.78 10.39 -4.32
CA ARG A 133 -5.08 9.75 -3.20
C ARG A 133 -3.76 9.07 -3.60
N ARG A 134 -3.55 8.83 -4.91
CA ARG A 134 -2.32 8.25 -5.48
C ARG A 134 -1.76 9.09 -6.64
N SER A 135 -2.01 10.39 -6.62
CA SER A 135 -1.50 11.34 -7.62
C SER A 135 0.03 11.53 -7.54
N ASN A 136 0.62 11.30 -6.37
CA ASN A 136 2.05 11.31 -6.07
C ASN A 136 2.30 10.66 -4.70
N VAL A 137 3.57 10.47 -4.32
CA VAL A 137 3.97 9.88 -3.04
C VAL A 137 3.42 10.62 -1.81
N SER A 138 3.40 11.96 -1.80
CA SER A 138 2.90 12.73 -0.64
C SER A 138 1.40 12.50 -0.42
N SER A 139 0.61 12.43 -1.49
CA SER A 139 -0.82 12.09 -1.43
C SER A 139 -1.04 10.66 -0.91
N ILE A 140 -0.15 9.72 -1.26
CA ILE A 140 -0.18 8.35 -0.75
C ILE A 140 0.09 8.32 0.74
N LEU A 141 1.22 8.87 1.20
CA LEU A 141 1.60 8.85 2.62
C LEU A 141 0.56 9.57 3.51
N SER A 142 0.06 10.72 3.07
CA SER A 142 -1.05 11.42 3.74
C SER A 142 -2.33 10.58 3.82
N THR A 143 -2.63 9.78 2.79
CA THR A 143 -3.77 8.84 2.82
C THR A 143 -3.53 7.68 3.78
N LEU A 144 -2.29 7.16 3.87
CA LEU A 144 -1.91 6.12 4.83
C LEU A 144 -2.03 6.62 6.27
N ASP A 145 -1.52 7.81 6.58
CA ASP A 145 -1.65 8.41 7.91
C ASP A 145 -3.13 8.59 8.29
N ARG A 146 -3.97 9.06 7.36
CA ARG A 146 -5.41 9.22 7.63
C ARG A 146 -6.11 7.90 7.93
N VAL A 147 -5.87 6.82 7.17
CA VAL A 147 -6.54 5.54 7.44
C VAL A 147 -6.02 4.88 8.72
N TYR A 148 -4.72 4.97 9.00
CA TYR A 148 -4.12 4.35 10.19
C TYR A 148 -4.30 5.18 11.47
N ASN A 149 -4.56 6.48 11.37
CA ASN A 149 -4.99 7.32 12.49
C ASN A 149 -6.53 7.28 12.70
N LEU A 150 -7.28 6.49 11.91
CA LEU A 150 -8.75 6.37 11.92
C LEU A 150 -9.55 7.58 11.38
N ASP A 151 -8.89 8.58 10.78
CA ASP A 151 -9.50 9.77 10.14
C ASP A 151 -9.99 9.53 8.69
N LEU A 152 -10.40 8.30 8.38
CA LEU A 152 -11.01 7.91 7.11
C LEU A 152 -12.31 7.15 7.34
N PHE A 153 -13.43 7.87 7.31
CA PHE A 153 -14.76 7.26 7.36
C PHE A 153 -15.07 6.46 6.08
N THR A 154 -15.44 5.19 6.27
CA THR A 154 -15.94 4.30 5.22
C THR A 154 -17.09 3.45 5.75
N SER A 155 -17.73 2.64 4.90
CA SER A 155 -18.71 1.65 5.37
C SER A 155 -18.12 0.51 6.21
N ALA A 156 -16.79 0.43 6.36
CA ALA A 156 -16.11 -0.49 7.26
C ALA A 156 -15.75 0.13 8.62
N SER A 157 -15.99 1.43 8.83
CA SER A 157 -15.84 2.07 10.14
C SER A 157 -16.78 1.42 11.16
N LYS A 158 -16.26 1.10 12.35
CA LYS A 158 -16.99 0.41 13.42
C LYS A 158 -17.23 1.37 14.59
N ASN A 159 -18.36 1.23 15.28
CA ASN A 159 -18.66 1.98 16.52
C ASN A 159 -18.02 1.34 17.77
N HIS A 160 -17.17 0.34 17.61
CA HIS A 160 -16.45 -0.36 18.67
C HIS A 160 -14.96 -0.41 18.35
N CYS A 161 -14.14 -0.57 19.39
CA CYS A 161 -12.69 -0.56 19.29
C CYS A 161 -12.19 -1.66 18.34
N SER A 162 -11.64 -1.26 17.19
CA SER A 162 -10.95 -2.17 16.28
C SER A 162 -9.54 -2.46 16.80
N ALA A 163 -9.13 -3.72 16.79
CA ALA A 163 -7.78 -4.18 17.14
C ALA A 163 -6.89 -4.41 15.90
N ALA A 164 -7.47 -4.53 14.70
CA ALA A 164 -6.72 -4.51 13.45
C ALA A 164 -7.41 -3.58 12.42
N VAL A 165 -6.61 -2.72 11.79
CA VAL A 165 -7.08 -1.67 10.87
C VAL A 165 -6.25 -1.71 9.59
N GLY A 166 -6.94 -1.68 8.45
CA GLY A 166 -6.28 -1.76 7.17
C GLY A 166 -7.20 -1.45 6.01
N PHE A 167 -6.77 -1.89 4.83
CA PHE A 167 -7.46 -1.70 3.56
C PHE A 167 -6.88 -2.64 2.50
N LYS A 168 -7.50 -2.64 1.32
CA LYS A 168 -7.07 -3.43 0.16
C LYS A 168 -6.40 -2.53 -0.88
N TRP A 169 -5.29 -2.98 -1.45
CA TRP A 169 -4.53 -2.23 -2.45
C TRP A 169 -4.18 -3.12 -3.63
N MET A 170 -4.58 -2.70 -4.83
CA MET A 170 -4.24 -3.44 -6.05
C MET A 170 -2.86 -3.00 -6.56
N LEU A 171 -2.05 -3.93 -7.07
CA LEU A 171 -0.67 -3.62 -7.53
C LEU A 171 -0.60 -2.46 -8.55
N ASN A 172 -1.62 -2.31 -9.40
CA ASN A 172 -1.73 -1.24 -10.41
C ASN A 172 -2.32 0.09 -9.88
N GLN A 173 -2.52 0.23 -8.58
CA GLN A 173 -3.02 1.47 -7.93
C GLN A 173 -1.88 2.29 -7.33
N GLY A 174 -0.76 2.47 -8.05
CA GLY A 174 0.41 3.25 -7.60
C GLY A 174 1.36 2.52 -6.65
N LEU A 175 0.94 1.40 -6.05
CA LEU A 175 1.74 0.59 -5.11
C LEU A 175 3.12 0.21 -5.67
N MET A 176 3.17 -0.30 -6.92
CA MET A 176 4.42 -0.74 -7.54
C MET A 176 5.31 0.43 -8.01
N GLU A 177 4.72 1.60 -8.23
CA GLU A 177 5.40 2.81 -8.70
C GLU A 177 6.16 3.46 -7.55
N TYR A 178 5.49 3.69 -6.41
CA TYR A 178 6.03 4.33 -5.20
C TYR A 178 6.50 3.30 -4.15
N HIS A 179 6.90 2.10 -4.58
CA HIS A 179 7.14 0.97 -3.66
C HIS A 179 8.19 1.26 -2.59
N LYS A 180 9.24 2.06 -2.89
CA LYS A 180 10.32 2.36 -1.94
C LYS A 180 9.80 3.11 -0.72
N ASP A 181 9.12 4.22 -0.96
CA ASP A 181 8.55 5.09 0.07
C ASP A 181 7.45 4.36 0.87
N ILE A 182 6.67 3.49 0.20
CA ILE A 182 5.62 2.68 0.85
C ILE A 182 6.24 1.59 1.73
N VAL A 183 7.32 0.92 1.30
CA VAL A 183 8.05 -0.08 2.09
C VAL A 183 8.72 0.57 3.30
N GLU A 184 9.33 1.74 3.14
CA GLU A 184 9.87 2.52 4.25
C GLU A 184 8.77 2.89 5.26
N TYR A 185 7.63 3.42 4.78
CA TYR A 185 6.48 3.72 5.65
C TYR A 185 5.96 2.46 6.36
N PHE A 186 5.79 1.33 5.65
CA PHE A 186 5.30 0.09 6.23
C PHE A 186 6.24 -0.45 7.32
N ASN A 187 7.56 -0.40 7.10
CA ASN A 187 8.54 -0.82 8.10
C ASN A 187 8.55 0.13 9.32
N ASN A 188 8.56 1.45 9.07
CA ASN A 188 8.56 2.46 10.14
C ASN A 188 7.27 2.48 10.98
N ARG A 189 6.14 2.07 10.39
CA ARG A 189 4.80 2.04 11.03
C ARG A 189 4.32 0.62 11.34
N GLY A 190 5.18 -0.40 11.31
CA GLY A 190 4.80 -1.77 11.70
C GLY A 190 3.66 -2.40 10.88
N VAL A 191 3.45 -1.95 9.63
CA VAL A 191 2.32 -2.40 8.81
C VAL A 191 2.53 -3.85 8.38
N SER A 192 1.53 -4.67 8.67
CA SER A 192 1.50 -6.09 8.33
C SER A 192 0.94 -6.31 6.92
N VAL A 193 1.76 -6.82 6.02
CA VAL A 193 1.40 -7.02 4.62
C VAL A 193 0.77 -8.40 4.41
N ILE A 194 -0.42 -8.44 3.82
CA ILE A 194 -1.09 -9.67 3.42
C ILE A 194 -1.11 -9.72 1.89
N PHE A 195 -0.22 -10.53 1.30
CA PHE A 195 -0.29 -10.82 -0.12
C PHE A 195 -1.43 -11.80 -0.38
N LEU A 196 -2.35 -11.45 -1.28
CA LEU A 196 -3.39 -12.35 -1.75
C LEU A 196 -3.40 -12.41 -3.28
N PHE A 197 -2.87 -13.51 -3.80
CA PHE A 197 -2.81 -13.79 -5.22
C PHE A 197 -3.71 -14.96 -5.61
N ARG A 198 -3.75 -15.25 -6.91
CA ARG A 198 -4.48 -16.38 -7.47
C ARG A 198 -3.54 -17.14 -8.38
N ARG A 199 -3.34 -18.45 -8.13
CA ARG A 199 -2.43 -19.30 -8.89
C ARG A 199 -2.88 -19.46 -10.34
N ASN A 200 -4.17 -19.71 -10.58
CA ASN A 200 -4.68 -19.84 -11.95
C ASN A 200 -4.85 -18.46 -12.63
N LEU A 201 -3.80 -18.02 -13.34
CA LEU A 201 -3.76 -16.73 -14.03
C LEU A 201 -4.70 -16.67 -15.24
N LEU A 202 -4.92 -17.79 -15.95
CA LEU A 202 -5.90 -17.85 -17.05
C LEU A 202 -7.32 -17.64 -16.53
N ARG A 203 -7.70 -18.31 -15.43
CA ARG A 203 -9.01 -18.12 -14.79
C ARG A 203 -9.17 -16.71 -14.21
N ARG A 204 -8.09 -16.09 -13.76
CA ARG A 204 -8.09 -14.67 -13.39
C ARG A 204 -8.38 -13.79 -14.61
N MET A 205 -7.69 -14.01 -15.74
CA MET A 205 -7.90 -13.29 -17.00
C MET A 205 -9.36 -13.40 -17.48
N VAL A 206 -9.93 -14.61 -17.51
CA VAL A 206 -11.37 -14.82 -17.84
C VAL A 206 -12.26 -13.97 -16.93
N SER A 207 -12.04 -13.99 -15.62
CA SER A 207 -12.83 -13.18 -14.70
C SER A 207 -12.60 -11.67 -14.83
N VAL A 208 -11.44 -11.21 -15.31
CA VAL A 208 -11.18 -9.79 -15.61
C VAL A 208 -11.99 -9.37 -16.85
N LEU A 209 -11.93 -10.16 -17.92
CA LEU A 209 -12.64 -9.88 -19.17
C LEU A 209 -14.16 -9.91 -18.97
N ALA A 210 -14.70 -10.89 -18.25
CA ALA A 210 -16.13 -10.95 -17.92
C ALA A 210 -16.60 -9.77 -17.06
N ASN A 211 -15.82 -9.36 -16.05
CA ASN A 211 -16.11 -8.16 -15.26
C ASN A 211 -16.02 -6.88 -16.10
N SER A 212 -15.11 -6.83 -17.08
CA SER A 212 -14.99 -5.68 -17.99
C SER A 212 -16.16 -5.58 -18.95
N TYR A 213 -16.69 -6.72 -19.42
CA TYR A 213 -17.88 -6.78 -20.25
C TYR A 213 -19.13 -6.32 -19.49
N ASP A 214 -19.36 -6.84 -18.28
CA ASP A 214 -20.52 -6.47 -17.46
C ASP A 214 -20.56 -4.97 -17.09
N ARG A 215 -19.42 -4.27 -17.07
CA ARG A 215 -19.37 -2.82 -16.87
C ARG A 215 -20.21 -2.05 -17.90
N TYR A 216 -20.29 -2.57 -19.13
CA TYR A 216 -21.05 -1.97 -20.23
C TYR A 216 -22.38 -2.72 -20.45
N ALA A 217 -22.34 -4.05 -20.45
CA ALA A 217 -23.51 -4.90 -20.70
C ALA A 217 -24.53 -4.91 -19.56
N LYS A 218 -24.09 -4.64 -18.32
CA LYS A 218 -24.94 -4.42 -17.14
C LYS A 218 -26.00 -5.53 -16.95
N LEU A 219 -25.52 -6.77 -16.92
CA LEU A 219 -26.31 -7.99 -17.08
C LEU A 219 -27.32 -8.22 -15.94
N LEU A 220 -27.13 -7.55 -14.80
CA LEU A 220 -28.02 -7.61 -13.64
C LEU A 220 -28.84 -6.32 -13.55
N ASN A 221 -30.02 -6.31 -14.17
CA ASN A 221 -31.01 -5.23 -14.10
C ASN A 221 -30.44 -3.83 -14.41
N GLY A 222 -29.61 -3.70 -15.46
CA GLY A 222 -29.03 -2.41 -15.87
C GLY A 222 -27.93 -1.89 -14.93
N THR A 223 -27.47 -2.72 -13.99
CA THR A 223 -26.41 -2.41 -13.02
C THR A 223 -25.18 -3.31 -13.23
N HIS A 224 -23.99 -2.73 -13.15
CA HIS A 224 -22.73 -3.49 -13.11
C HIS A 224 -22.51 -4.05 -11.70
N LYS A 225 -22.20 -5.34 -11.56
CA LYS A 225 -21.79 -5.94 -10.28
C LYS A 225 -20.48 -6.72 -10.40
N SER A 226 -19.46 -6.23 -9.70
CA SER A 226 -18.17 -6.94 -9.58
C SER A 226 -18.22 -8.12 -8.60
N HIS A 227 -19.15 -8.08 -7.64
CA HIS A 227 -19.39 -9.11 -6.63
C HIS A 227 -20.90 -9.33 -6.50
N VAL A 228 -21.31 -10.58 -6.23
CA VAL A 228 -22.71 -11.02 -6.18
C VAL A 228 -22.97 -11.81 -4.91
N HIS A 229 -24.25 -11.86 -4.51
CA HIS A 229 -24.67 -12.44 -3.23
C HIS A 229 -25.65 -13.62 -3.37
N SER A 230 -26.08 -13.93 -4.59
CA SER A 230 -26.92 -15.10 -4.88
C SER A 230 -26.29 -16.00 -5.95
N HIS A 231 -26.78 -17.23 -6.09
CA HIS A 231 -26.33 -18.14 -7.14
C HIS A 231 -26.90 -17.76 -8.51
N GLU A 232 -28.12 -17.22 -8.55
CA GLU A 232 -28.80 -16.77 -9.77
C GLU A 232 -28.05 -15.58 -10.41
N GLU A 233 -27.61 -14.61 -9.60
CA GLU A 233 -26.75 -13.51 -10.06
C GLU A 233 -25.40 -14.02 -10.58
N ALA A 234 -24.79 -14.97 -9.87
CA ALA A 234 -23.51 -15.58 -10.26
C ALA A 234 -23.62 -16.32 -11.59
N ASP A 235 -24.65 -17.13 -11.75
CA ASP A 235 -24.90 -17.93 -12.94
C ASP A 235 -25.21 -17.02 -14.13
N ALA A 236 -26.00 -15.97 -13.95
CA ALA A 236 -26.28 -14.96 -14.98
C ALA A 236 -24.99 -14.27 -15.49
N LEU A 237 -24.10 -13.83 -14.59
CA LEU A 237 -22.81 -13.24 -14.97
C LEU A 237 -21.86 -14.24 -15.65
N SER A 238 -21.87 -15.51 -15.22
CA SER A 238 -20.99 -16.55 -15.76
C SER A 238 -21.31 -16.97 -17.20
N ARG A 239 -22.51 -16.67 -17.71
CA ARG A 239 -22.92 -16.99 -19.09
C ARG A 239 -22.08 -16.29 -20.16
N TYR A 240 -21.46 -15.16 -19.84
CA TYR A 240 -20.58 -14.46 -20.78
C TYR A 240 -19.23 -15.17 -20.88
N LYS A 241 -18.95 -15.73 -22.07
CA LYS A 241 -17.67 -16.36 -22.40
C LYS A 241 -16.79 -15.38 -23.20
N PRO A 242 -15.72 -14.80 -22.63
CA PRO A 242 -14.78 -14.00 -23.40
C PRO A 242 -14.07 -14.81 -24.50
N VAL A 243 -13.69 -14.12 -25.58
CA VAL A 243 -12.67 -14.59 -26.51
C VAL A 243 -11.32 -14.18 -25.95
N ILE A 244 -10.40 -15.12 -25.77
CA ILE A 244 -9.03 -14.86 -25.32
C ILE A 244 -8.17 -14.52 -26.54
N ASN A 245 -7.34 -13.48 -26.44
CA ASN A 245 -6.36 -13.14 -27.48
C ASN A 245 -5.25 -14.18 -27.51
N SER A 246 -5.34 -15.12 -28.46
CA SER A 246 -4.37 -16.20 -28.67
C SER A 246 -2.95 -15.71 -28.93
N THR A 247 -2.80 -14.57 -29.61
CA THR A 247 -1.49 -14.04 -30.02
C THR A 247 -0.68 -13.49 -28.85
N SER A 248 -1.33 -12.89 -27.85
CA SER A 248 -0.66 -12.33 -26.67
C SER A 248 -0.66 -13.24 -25.44
N LEU A 249 -1.51 -14.27 -25.39
CA LEU A 249 -1.82 -15.06 -24.20
C LEU A 249 -0.60 -15.49 -23.37
N VAL A 250 0.41 -16.13 -23.98
CA VAL A 250 1.60 -16.63 -23.26
C VAL A 250 2.42 -15.47 -22.67
N MET A 251 2.49 -14.33 -23.37
CA MET A 251 3.16 -13.13 -22.89
C MET A 251 2.36 -12.43 -21.79
N ASP A 252 1.04 -12.37 -21.91
CA ASP A 252 0.16 -11.80 -20.88
C ASP A 252 0.24 -12.59 -19.58
N LEU A 253 0.25 -13.93 -19.65
CA LEU A 253 0.47 -14.82 -18.50
C LEU A 253 1.84 -14.57 -17.86
N LYS A 254 2.90 -14.44 -18.66
CA LYS A 254 4.27 -14.14 -18.19
C LYS A 254 4.39 -12.77 -17.51
N LEU A 255 3.74 -11.74 -18.05
CA LEU A 255 3.69 -10.41 -17.45
C LEU A 255 2.92 -10.44 -16.12
N MET A 256 1.79 -11.16 -16.09
CA MET A 256 0.98 -11.33 -14.89
C MET A 256 1.71 -12.09 -13.77
N GLU A 257 2.53 -13.07 -14.09
CA GLU A 257 3.42 -13.77 -13.15
C GLU A 257 4.55 -12.86 -12.67
N LYS A 258 5.23 -12.18 -13.61
CA LYS A 258 6.31 -11.23 -13.28
C LYS A 258 5.85 -10.14 -12.30
N MET A 259 4.63 -9.60 -12.46
CA MET A 259 4.08 -8.62 -11.51
C MET A 259 3.95 -9.16 -10.08
N VAL A 260 3.61 -10.45 -9.91
CA VAL A 260 3.55 -11.09 -8.58
C VAL A 260 4.95 -11.22 -7.99
N LEU A 261 5.91 -11.71 -8.78
CA LEU A 261 7.30 -11.86 -8.34
C LEU A 261 7.92 -10.52 -7.93
N GLN A 262 7.73 -9.46 -8.74
CA GLN A 262 8.22 -8.12 -8.41
C GLN A 262 7.55 -7.54 -7.16
N ALA A 263 6.27 -7.81 -6.91
CA ALA A 263 5.60 -7.36 -5.69
C ALA A 263 6.17 -8.04 -4.43
N LEU A 264 6.45 -9.34 -4.52
CA LEU A 264 7.10 -10.09 -3.43
C LEU A 264 8.55 -9.62 -3.21
N GLU A 265 9.29 -9.34 -4.29
CA GLU A 265 10.67 -8.82 -4.23
C GLU A 265 10.72 -7.44 -3.57
N TYR A 266 9.93 -6.48 -4.06
CA TYR A 266 9.94 -5.08 -3.59
C TYR A 266 9.58 -4.96 -2.10
N PHE A 267 8.67 -5.79 -1.61
CA PHE A 267 8.16 -5.77 -0.24
C PHE A 267 8.77 -6.88 0.65
N SER A 268 9.80 -7.58 0.17
CA SER A 268 10.44 -8.71 0.86
C SER A 268 10.94 -8.38 2.28
N SER A 269 11.32 -7.13 2.54
CA SER A 269 11.76 -6.63 3.85
C SER A 269 10.62 -6.31 4.83
N THR A 270 9.37 -6.28 4.36
CA THR A 270 8.20 -5.99 5.22
C THR A 270 7.75 -7.22 5.99
N ARG A 271 7.07 -7.02 7.14
CA ARG A 271 6.39 -8.11 7.86
C ARG A 271 5.22 -8.59 7.02
N HIS A 272 5.35 -9.75 6.36
CA HIS A 272 4.35 -10.21 5.40
C HIS A 272 3.97 -11.69 5.51
N ILE A 273 2.78 -12.03 5.02
CA ILE A 273 2.37 -13.41 4.68
C ILE A 273 1.95 -13.47 3.21
N VAL A 274 2.14 -14.64 2.59
CA VAL A 274 1.74 -14.90 1.20
C VAL A 274 0.64 -15.95 1.15
N LEU A 275 -0.53 -15.53 0.67
CA LEU A 275 -1.71 -16.36 0.52
C LEU A 275 -2.08 -16.47 -0.96
N TYR A 276 -2.60 -17.64 -1.32
CA TYR A 276 -3.23 -17.86 -2.60
C TYR A 276 -4.70 -18.22 -2.38
N TYR A 277 -5.57 -17.66 -3.21
CA TYR A 277 -7.01 -17.93 -3.21
C TYR A 277 -7.33 -19.43 -3.18
N GLU A 278 -6.54 -20.23 -3.91
CA GLU A 278 -6.66 -21.69 -3.98
C GLU A 278 -6.40 -22.37 -2.63
N ASP A 279 -5.45 -21.88 -1.83
CA ASP A 279 -5.16 -22.46 -0.52
C ASP A 279 -6.23 -22.06 0.51
N LEU A 280 -6.79 -20.85 0.41
CA LEU A 280 -7.88 -20.36 1.27
C LEU A 280 -9.23 -21.07 1.03
N ILE A 281 -9.53 -21.44 -0.21
CA ILE A 281 -10.77 -22.15 -0.55
C ILE A 281 -10.69 -23.63 -0.15
N ARG A 282 -9.52 -24.25 -0.32
CA ARG A 282 -9.31 -25.67 0.03
C ARG A 282 -9.14 -25.90 1.53
N ASN A 283 -8.46 -24.99 2.24
CA ASN A 283 -8.22 -25.15 3.68
C ASN A 283 -8.65 -23.89 4.46
N ARG A 284 -9.77 -24.01 5.20
CA ARG A 284 -10.28 -22.93 6.05
C ARG A 284 -9.36 -22.58 7.22
N THR A 285 -8.48 -23.47 7.69
CA THR A 285 -7.54 -23.14 8.78
C THR A 285 -6.59 -22.01 8.40
N LYS A 286 -6.37 -21.77 7.09
CA LYS A 286 -5.60 -20.61 6.61
C LYS A 286 -6.19 -19.25 6.97
N MET A 287 -7.46 -19.17 7.38
CA MET A 287 -8.00 -17.95 7.98
C MET A 287 -7.66 -17.80 9.47
N VAL A 288 -7.31 -18.88 10.16
CA VAL A 288 -6.76 -18.84 11.54
C VAL A 288 -5.33 -18.29 11.50
N ASP A 289 -4.47 -18.80 10.59
CA ASP A 289 -3.13 -18.26 10.34
C ASP A 289 -3.15 -16.72 10.12
N VAL A 290 -4.18 -16.19 9.47
CA VAL A 290 -4.34 -14.74 9.22
C VAL A 290 -4.78 -13.99 10.47
N GLN A 291 -5.67 -14.56 11.29
CA GLN A 291 -6.09 -13.96 12.56
C GLN A 291 -4.90 -13.91 13.54
N GLU A 292 -4.14 -15.00 13.66
CA GLU A 292 -2.90 -15.06 14.44
C GLU A 292 -1.85 -14.06 13.91
N PHE A 293 -1.62 -14.01 12.59
CA PHE A 293 -0.70 -13.04 11.99
C PHE A 293 -1.09 -11.59 12.28
N LEU A 294 -2.39 -11.29 12.38
CA LEU A 294 -2.92 -9.99 12.78
C LEU A 294 -3.10 -9.83 14.30
N GLY A 295 -2.65 -10.79 15.12
CA GLY A 295 -2.75 -10.75 16.58
C GLY A 295 -4.19 -10.66 17.11
N LEU A 296 -5.14 -11.24 16.38
CA LEU A 296 -6.56 -11.28 16.70
C LEU A 296 -6.91 -12.58 17.45
N PRO A 297 -7.94 -12.59 18.30
CA PRO A 297 -8.53 -13.84 18.77
C PRO A 297 -9.11 -14.62 17.59
N GLU A 298 -9.16 -15.95 17.70
CA GLU A 298 -9.81 -16.77 16.67
C GLU A 298 -11.34 -16.57 16.72
N MET A 299 -11.93 -16.26 15.57
CA MET A 299 -13.37 -16.16 15.35
C MET A 299 -13.77 -16.89 14.08
N GLU A 300 -15.00 -17.42 14.02
CA GLU A 300 -15.57 -17.90 12.77
C GLU A 300 -15.83 -16.72 11.81
N LEU A 301 -15.19 -16.75 10.64
CA LEU A 301 -15.32 -15.72 9.62
C LEU A 301 -16.32 -16.11 8.54
N THR A 302 -17.21 -15.18 8.17
CA THR A 302 -18.32 -15.44 7.25
C THR A 302 -18.36 -14.41 6.11
N SER A 303 -18.82 -14.84 4.94
CA SER A 303 -19.00 -13.96 3.79
C SER A 303 -20.26 -14.32 3.02
N ARG A 304 -20.99 -13.30 2.57
CA ARG A 304 -22.14 -13.44 1.66
C ARG A 304 -21.72 -13.45 0.19
N GLN A 305 -20.44 -13.33 -0.17
CA GLN A 305 -20.03 -13.27 -1.57
C GLN A 305 -19.99 -14.66 -2.21
N VAL A 306 -20.59 -14.76 -3.40
CA VAL A 306 -20.64 -16.00 -4.19
C VAL A 306 -19.59 -15.97 -5.31
N LYS A 307 -18.92 -17.11 -5.54
CA LYS A 307 -17.99 -17.30 -6.67
C LYS A 307 -18.77 -17.41 -7.99
N ILE A 308 -18.53 -16.47 -8.90
CA ILE A 308 -19.16 -16.40 -10.24
C ILE A 308 -18.76 -17.60 -11.12
N HIS A 309 -17.48 -17.70 -11.48
CA HIS A 309 -17.01 -18.76 -12.39
C HIS A 309 -16.66 -20.04 -11.59
N LYS A 310 -17.55 -21.03 -11.62
CA LYS A 310 -17.37 -22.41 -11.10
C LYS A 310 -17.02 -23.37 -12.25
N GLY A 311 -16.59 -24.60 -11.98
CA GLY A 311 -16.36 -25.61 -13.03
C GLY A 311 -15.11 -25.40 -13.90
N SER A 312 -15.12 -26.02 -15.08
CA SER A 312 -14.00 -26.07 -16.03
C SER A 312 -13.81 -24.74 -16.78
N LEU A 313 -12.59 -24.40 -17.19
CA LEU A 313 -12.37 -23.22 -18.03
C LEU A 313 -12.90 -23.35 -19.46
N SER A 314 -13.04 -24.57 -19.97
CA SER A 314 -13.72 -24.84 -21.25
C SER A 314 -15.16 -24.33 -21.27
N GLU A 315 -15.81 -24.27 -20.11
CA GLU A 315 -17.17 -23.76 -19.97
C GLU A 315 -17.23 -22.23 -20.05
N HIS A 316 -16.12 -21.53 -19.79
CA HIS A 316 -16.07 -20.05 -19.64
C HIS A 316 -15.25 -19.34 -20.72
N ILE A 317 -14.69 -20.04 -21.71
CA ILE A 317 -13.88 -19.46 -22.79
C ILE A 317 -14.53 -19.77 -24.13
N LYS A 318 -14.76 -18.74 -24.97
CA LYS A 318 -15.46 -18.91 -26.26
C LYS A 318 -14.63 -19.62 -27.32
N ASN A 319 -13.31 -19.41 -27.31
CA ASN A 319 -12.34 -20.04 -28.23
C ASN A 319 -11.46 -21.07 -27.50
N TRP A 320 -12.08 -21.93 -26.69
CA TRP A 320 -11.36 -22.86 -25.80
C TRP A 320 -10.31 -23.71 -26.53
N ASP A 321 -10.67 -24.34 -27.64
CA ASP A 321 -9.77 -25.27 -28.36
C ASP A 321 -8.48 -24.59 -28.85
N VAL A 322 -8.54 -23.28 -29.14
CA VAL A 322 -7.38 -22.47 -29.50
C VAL A 322 -6.50 -22.18 -28.27
N VAL A 323 -7.12 -21.85 -27.14
CA VAL A 323 -6.42 -21.61 -25.86
C VAL A 323 -5.75 -22.87 -25.33
N ASP A 324 -6.49 -23.99 -25.34
CA ASP A 324 -6.02 -25.32 -24.97
C ASP A 324 -4.79 -25.71 -25.79
N LYS A 325 -4.90 -25.64 -27.13
CA LYS A 325 -3.78 -25.93 -28.05
C LYS A 325 -2.55 -25.04 -27.85
N ILE A 326 -2.72 -23.78 -27.45
CA ILE A 326 -1.61 -22.83 -27.25
C ILE A 326 -0.90 -23.04 -25.91
N LEU A 327 -1.62 -23.47 -24.87
CA LEU A 327 -1.04 -23.65 -23.53
C LEU A 327 -0.48 -25.06 -23.29
N ARG A 328 -0.95 -26.09 -24.01
CA ARG A 328 -0.35 -27.43 -23.96
C ARG A 328 1.13 -27.42 -24.35
N GLY A 329 1.94 -28.15 -23.59
CA GLY A 329 3.39 -28.18 -23.75
C GLY A 329 4.11 -26.91 -23.27
N THR A 330 3.39 -25.92 -22.70
CA THR A 330 3.98 -24.73 -22.09
C THR A 330 4.00 -24.86 -20.56
N ILE A 331 4.81 -24.03 -19.89
CA ILE A 331 4.81 -23.92 -18.42
C ILE A 331 3.44 -23.52 -17.82
N TYR A 332 2.51 -23.04 -18.64
CA TYR A 332 1.17 -22.63 -18.24
C TYR A 332 0.09 -23.68 -18.52
N GLU A 333 0.44 -24.88 -19.02
CA GLU A 333 -0.52 -25.98 -19.23
C GLU A 333 -1.34 -26.29 -17.98
N GLY A 334 -0.71 -26.19 -16.80
CA GLY A 334 -1.38 -26.36 -15.50
C GLY A 334 -2.59 -25.44 -15.27
N PHE A 335 -2.70 -24.31 -15.96
CA PHE A 335 -3.85 -23.40 -15.85
C PHE A 335 -5.09 -23.89 -16.61
N LEU A 336 -4.96 -24.86 -17.52
CA LEU A 336 -6.11 -25.47 -18.22
C LEU A 336 -6.97 -26.33 -17.29
N HIS A 337 -6.38 -26.86 -16.22
CA HIS A 337 -7.04 -27.75 -15.26
C HIS A 337 -7.88 -27.00 -14.22
N THR A 338 -8.69 -27.76 -13.49
CA THR A 338 -9.49 -27.23 -12.38
C THR A 338 -8.58 -26.86 -11.19
N ASP A 339 -8.76 -25.64 -10.66
CA ASP A 339 -8.06 -25.11 -9.48
C ASP A 339 -8.17 -26.04 -8.24
N TYR A 340 -9.18 -26.93 -8.22
CA TYR A 340 -9.49 -27.90 -7.18
C TYR A 340 -10.05 -29.16 -7.86
N ASN A 341 -9.64 -30.34 -7.41
CA ASN A 341 -10.52 -31.51 -7.46
C ASN A 341 -11.43 -31.41 -6.22
N ASN A 342 -12.72 -31.68 -6.38
CA ASN A 342 -13.65 -31.83 -5.26
C ASN A 342 -13.32 -33.10 -4.47
#